data_AF-A0A0K1RUE8-F1
#
_entry.id   AF-A0A0K1RUE8-F1
#
_cell.length_a   1.000
_cell.length_b   1.000
_cell.length_c   1.000
_cell.angle_alpha   90.00
_cell.angle_beta   90.00
_cell.angle_gamma   90.00
#
_symmetry.space_group_name_H-M   'P 1'
#
loop_
_entity.id
_entity.type
_entity.pdbx_description
1 polymer ?
#
loop_
_entity_poly.entity_id
_entity_poly.type
_entity_poly.pdbx_seq_one_letter_code
_entity_poly.pdbx_strand_id
1 'polypeptide(L)'
;MKLPPCRSEVQLLNLKGAIVTLDAMGTQTEIAQQIKSGGGDDVLALKGNQGKLFQQVEGWFDQAIAGDWQGIEYSYHEKVESGHHRIETRQIWVVPVSQLPPLHRQSLWPGLTTVVMVRSVRQLWNKTTTEIRFFISSLAADAQKHAEVIRGHWSIENSLHWVLDVTFNEDASRVRLGHGAENLGLLRRLSVNLLKQEPSKMSLKMKRYRASMDDNFMVKILEASAVD
;
A
#
# COMPACT_ATOMS: atom_id res chain seq x y z
N MET A 1 19.03 8.40 16.17
CA MET A 1 19.16 8.85 14.78
C MET A 1 17.77 8.93 14.20
N LYS A 2 17.30 10.14 13.82
CA LYS A 2 16.00 10.29 13.16
C LYS A 2 16.17 9.76 11.75
N LEU A 3 15.40 8.73 11.39
CA LEU A 3 15.21 8.34 9.99
C LEU A 3 14.95 9.62 9.18
N PRO A 4 15.63 9.86 8.05
CA PRO A 4 15.17 10.91 7.15
C PRO A 4 13.72 10.57 6.81
N PRO A 5 12.76 11.51 6.96
CA PRO A 5 11.43 11.30 6.44
C PRO A 5 11.58 10.98 4.94
N CYS A 6 10.66 10.18 4.40
CA CYS A 6 10.56 9.65 3.02
C CYS A 6 10.52 10.73 1.90
N ARG A 7 11.27 11.82 2.06
CA ARG A 7 11.20 13.10 1.36
C ARG A 7 12.09 13.17 0.11
N SER A 8 13.13 12.33 0.03
CA SER A 8 14.14 12.40 -1.04
C SER A 8 13.95 11.38 -2.15
N GLU A 9 13.21 10.30 -1.92
CA GLU A 9 13.16 9.16 -2.84
C GLU A 9 12.17 9.40 -3.99
N VAL A 10 11.06 10.09 -3.72
CA VAL A 10 10.00 10.37 -4.72
C VAL A 10 10.49 11.29 -5.84
N GLN A 11 11.44 12.19 -5.57
CA GLN A 11 11.99 13.13 -6.55
C GLN A 11 12.85 12.45 -7.64
N LEU A 12 13.35 11.25 -7.37
CA LEU A 12 14.21 10.50 -8.29
C LEU A 12 13.40 9.59 -9.23
N LEU A 13 12.09 9.50 -9.04
CA LEU A 13 11.20 8.61 -9.79
C LEU A 13 10.49 9.37 -10.91
N ASN A 14 10.29 8.71 -12.06
CA ASN A 14 9.41 9.24 -13.10
C ASN A 14 7.95 8.98 -12.70
N LEU A 15 7.28 10.01 -12.19
CA LEU A 15 5.91 9.93 -11.66
C LEU A 15 4.84 10.19 -12.72
N LYS A 16 5.21 10.59 -13.94
CA LYS A 16 4.25 11.03 -14.95
C LYS A 16 3.30 9.90 -15.34
N GLY A 17 2.02 10.06 -15.01
CA GLY A 17 0.97 9.06 -15.25
C GLY A 17 1.02 7.83 -14.32
N ALA A 18 1.90 7.84 -13.32
CA ALA A 18 1.95 6.80 -12.30
C ALA A 18 0.93 7.06 -11.19
N ILE A 19 0.44 5.99 -10.57
CA ILE A 19 -0.40 6.07 -9.36
C ILE A 19 0.46 5.65 -8.18
N VAL A 20 0.73 6.60 -7.28
CA VAL A 20 1.52 6.39 -6.08
C VAL A 20 0.59 6.00 -4.93
N THR A 21 0.89 4.88 -4.29
CA THR A 21 0.15 4.40 -3.13
C THR A 21 1.03 4.48 -1.90
N LEU A 22 0.50 5.03 -0.81
CA LEU A 22 1.23 5.16 0.45
C LEU A 22 0.37 4.74 1.62
N ASP A 23 1.03 4.18 2.61
CA ASP A 23 0.42 3.85 3.88
C ASP A 23 0.14 5.14 4.69
N ALA A 24 -0.43 4.95 5.88
CA ALA A 24 -0.79 6.09 6.72
C ALA A 24 0.42 6.89 7.21
N MET A 25 1.60 6.27 7.35
CA MET A 25 2.83 6.97 7.74
C MET A 25 3.38 7.84 6.60
N GLY A 26 3.27 7.38 5.35
CA GLY A 26 3.63 8.12 4.14
C GLY A 26 2.61 9.16 3.69
N THR A 27 1.41 9.17 4.26
CA THR A 27 0.34 10.13 3.94
C THR A 27 0.69 11.53 4.49
N GLN A 28 1.52 12.27 3.77
CA GLN A 28 1.98 13.62 4.12
C GLN A 28 1.66 14.59 3.00
N THR A 29 1.24 15.80 3.37
CA THR A 29 0.84 16.84 2.41
C THR A 29 1.96 17.22 1.46
N GLU A 30 3.20 17.23 1.95
CA GLU A 30 4.39 17.51 1.15
C GLU A 30 4.65 16.41 0.11
N ILE A 31 4.38 15.15 0.44
CA ILE A 31 4.56 14.02 -0.49
C ILE A 31 3.47 14.06 -1.56
N ALA A 32 2.21 14.31 -1.19
CA ALA A 32 1.14 14.54 -2.16
C ALA A 32 1.49 15.67 -3.14
N GLN A 33 2.07 16.77 -2.63
CA GLN A 33 2.53 17.87 -3.47
C GLN A 33 3.66 17.47 -4.43
N GLN A 34 4.62 16.67 -3.99
CA GLN A 34 5.68 16.14 -4.86
C GLN A 34 5.11 15.24 -5.95
N ILE A 35 4.20 14.32 -5.60
CA ILE A 35 3.54 13.42 -6.56
C ILE A 35 2.82 14.23 -7.63
N LYS A 36 2.01 15.22 -7.21
CA LYS A 36 1.25 16.04 -8.14
C LYS A 36 2.15 16.90 -9.03
N SER A 37 3.21 17.47 -8.46
CA SER A 37 4.19 18.25 -9.22
C SER A 37 4.95 17.41 -10.25
N GLY A 38 5.18 16.13 -9.95
CA GLY A 38 5.75 15.15 -10.88
C GLY A 38 4.78 14.63 -11.95
N GLY A 39 3.51 15.08 -11.95
CA GLY A 39 2.49 14.63 -12.89
C GLY A 39 1.93 13.23 -12.59
N GLY A 40 2.09 12.76 -11.36
CA GLY A 40 1.47 11.53 -10.87
C GLY A 40 0.13 11.78 -10.20
N ASP A 41 -0.55 10.67 -9.93
CA ASP A 41 -1.75 10.60 -9.10
C ASP A 41 -1.46 9.81 -7.83
N ASP A 42 -2.30 9.95 -6.81
CA ASP A 42 -2.12 9.30 -5.52
C ASP A 42 -3.38 8.63 -4.98
N VAL A 43 -3.16 7.57 -4.20
CA VAL A 43 -4.14 6.94 -3.31
C VAL A 43 -3.47 6.73 -1.96
N LEU A 44 -3.86 7.53 -0.96
CA LEU A 44 -3.17 7.63 0.33
C LEU A 44 -4.06 7.12 1.46
N ALA A 45 -3.52 6.23 2.29
CA ALA A 45 -4.28 5.65 3.40
C ALA A 45 -4.53 6.67 4.52
N LEU A 46 -5.79 6.87 4.86
CA LEU A 46 -6.22 7.78 5.93
C LEU A 46 -6.45 6.98 7.22
N LYS A 47 -5.63 7.21 8.24
CA LYS A 47 -5.78 6.64 9.59
C LYS A 47 -5.76 7.73 10.66
N GLY A 48 -6.00 7.35 11.92
CA GLY A 48 -6.12 8.24 13.07
C GLY A 48 -4.94 9.19 13.33
N ASN A 49 -3.77 8.95 12.73
CA ASN A 49 -2.65 9.90 12.78
C ASN A 49 -2.92 11.21 12.02
N GLN A 50 -3.93 11.25 11.14
CA GLN A 50 -4.37 12.45 10.41
C GLN A 50 -5.46 13.25 11.17
N GLY A 51 -5.72 12.90 12.43
CA GLY A 51 -6.53 13.67 13.37
C GLY A 51 -7.92 14.02 12.83
N LYS A 52 -8.19 15.32 12.68
CA LYS A 52 -9.51 15.87 12.32
C LYS A 52 -9.98 15.44 10.93
N LEU A 53 -9.08 15.28 9.96
CA LEU A 53 -9.46 14.86 8.60
C LEU A 53 -10.05 13.45 8.61
N PHE A 54 -9.37 12.52 9.32
CA PHE A 54 -9.86 11.16 9.51
C PHE A 54 -11.23 11.13 10.17
N GLN A 55 -11.41 11.87 11.27
CA GLN A 55 -12.68 11.93 12.00
C GLN A 55 -13.83 12.49 11.16
N GLN A 56 -13.57 13.50 10.32
CA GLN A 56 -14.58 14.05 9.42
C GLN A 56 -14.99 13.05 8.34
N VAL A 57 -14.03 12.37 7.73
CA VAL A 57 -14.31 11.36 6.70
C VAL A 57 -15.06 10.18 7.28
N GLU A 58 -14.60 9.65 8.41
CA GLU A 58 -15.26 8.55 9.13
C GLU A 58 -16.70 8.91 9.51
N GLY A 59 -16.89 10.04 10.21
CA GLY A 59 -18.23 10.47 10.64
C GLY A 59 -19.16 10.80 9.46
N TRP A 60 -18.62 11.29 8.34
CA TRP A 60 -19.41 11.53 7.13
C TRP A 60 -19.86 10.21 6.49
N PHE A 61 -18.98 9.20 6.41
CA PHE A 61 -19.37 7.88 5.91
C PHE A 61 -20.40 7.20 6.81
N ASP A 62 -20.28 7.33 8.14
CA ASP A 62 -21.29 6.82 9.07
C ASP A 62 -22.67 7.43 8.81
N GLN A 63 -22.73 8.75 8.56
CA GLN A 63 -23.97 9.44 8.20
C GLN A 63 -24.51 9.00 6.84
N ALA A 64 -23.64 8.86 5.84
CA ALA A 64 -24.02 8.39 4.52
C ALA A 64 -24.61 6.97 4.58
N ILE A 65 -24.03 6.07 5.36
CA ILE A 65 -24.54 4.72 5.58
C ILE A 65 -25.88 4.76 6.33
N ALA A 66 -25.99 5.55 7.40
CA ALA A 66 -27.23 5.67 8.18
C ALA A 66 -28.40 6.26 7.36
N GLY A 67 -28.09 7.13 6.41
CA GLY A 67 -29.03 7.72 5.46
C GLY A 67 -29.22 6.92 4.17
N ASP A 68 -28.75 5.67 4.10
CA ASP A 68 -28.83 4.79 2.93
C ASP A 68 -28.34 5.43 1.62
N TRP A 69 -27.28 6.24 1.73
CA TRP A 69 -26.65 6.97 0.63
C TRP A 69 -27.58 7.92 -0.14
N GLN A 70 -28.70 8.32 0.45
CA GLN A 70 -29.71 9.11 -0.23
C GLN A 70 -29.16 10.48 -0.66
N GLY A 71 -29.24 10.78 -1.96
CA GLY A 71 -28.79 12.05 -2.53
C GLY A 71 -27.28 12.22 -2.64
N ILE A 72 -26.50 11.14 -2.45
CA ILE A 72 -25.04 11.15 -2.55
C ILE A 72 -24.64 10.44 -3.85
N GLU A 73 -23.84 11.10 -4.68
CA GLU A 73 -23.21 10.44 -5.81
C GLU A 73 -21.97 9.67 -5.36
N TYR A 74 -21.90 8.39 -5.68
CA TYR A 74 -20.73 7.54 -5.38
C TYR A 74 -20.57 6.44 -6.43
N SER A 75 -19.34 5.94 -6.55
CA SER A 75 -19.03 4.70 -7.26
C SER A 75 -18.90 3.56 -6.26
N TYR A 76 -19.38 2.37 -6.62
CA TYR A 76 -19.35 1.18 -5.76
C TYR A 76 -18.79 -0.01 -6.49
N HIS A 77 -17.97 -0.79 -5.80
CA HIS A 77 -17.46 -2.06 -6.28
C HIS A 77 -17.41 -3.09 -5.15
N GLU A 78 -17.88 -4.30 -5.44
CA GLU A 78 -17.82 -5.43 -4.53
C GLU A 78 -17.09 -6.60 -5.16
N LYS A 79 -16.25 -7.25 -4.37
CA LYS A 79 -15.63 -8.52 -4.74
C LYS A 79 -15.73 -9.53 -3.61
N VAL A 80 -16.28 -10.70 -3.91
CA VAL A 80 -16.34 -11.84 -3.00
C VAL A 80 -15.35 -12.90 -3.48
N GLU A 81 -14.48 -13.34 -2.58
CA GLU A 81 -13.50 -14.40 -2.84
C GLU A 81 -13.63 -15.50 -1.79
N SER A 82 -13.70 -16.75 -2.23
CA SER A 82 -13.71 -17.92 -1.35
C SER A 82 -12.42 -18.72 -1.52
N GLY A 83 -11.86 -19.21 -0.41
CA GLY A 83 -10.65 -20.02 -0.42
C GLY A 83 -10.21 -20.45 0.98
N HIS A 84 -9.66 -21.66 1.10
CA HIS A 84 -9.17 -22.24 2.35
C HIS A 84 -10.12 -22.07 3.55
N HIS A 85 -11.40 -22.45 3.39
CA HIS A 85 -12.45 -22.35 4.42
C HIS A 85 -12.76 -20.92 4.89
N ARG A 86 -12.44 -19.93 4.07
CA ARG A 86 -12.73 -18.52 4.32
C ARG A 86 -13.48 -17.91 3.14
N ILE A 87 -14.45 -17.06 3.47
CA ILE A 87 -15.07 -16.13 2.53
C ILE A 87 -14.57 -14.73 2.89
N GLU A 88 -14.07 -13.99 1.91
CA GLU A 88 -13.65 -12.62 2.07
C GLU A 88 -14.42 -11.74 1.09
N THR A 89 -15.24 -10.84 1.63
CA THR A 89 -16.00 -9.85 0.87
C THR A 89 -15.31 -8.50 1.06
N ARG A 90 -14.95 -7.84 -0.04
CA ARG A 90 -14.42 -6.48 -0.03
C ARG A 90 -15.36 -5.57 -0.79
N GLN A 91 -15.76 -4.50 -0.13
CA GLN A 91 -16.67 -3.49 -0.65
C GLN A 91 -15.93 -2.16 -0.65
N ILE A 92 -15.94 -1.47 -1.78
CA ILE A 92 -15.28 -0.18 -1.99
C ILE A 92 -16.33 0.83 -2.39
N TRP A 93 -16.39 1.94 -1.66
CA TRP A 93 -17.17 3.13 -2.00
C TRP A 93 -16.20 4.25 -2.30
N VAL A 94 -16.38 4.91 -3.44
CA VAL A 94 -15.59 6.07 -3.84
C VAL A 94 -16.52 7.25 -4.05
N VAL A 95 -16.29 8.32 -3.30
CA VAL A 95 -17.14 9.50 -3.30
C VAL A 95 -16.33 10.70 -3.78
N PRO A 96 -16.82 11.47 -4.77
CA PRO A 96 -16.24 12.75 -5.11
C PRO A 96 -16.25 13.70 -3.90
N VAL A 97 -15.16 14.43 -3.68
CA VAL A 97 -15.04 15.39 -2.57
C VAL A 97 -16.09 16.50 -2.66
N SER A 98 -16.65 16.77 -3.84
CA SER A 98 -17.77 17.69 -4.03
C SER A 98 -19.07 17.29 -3.33
N GLN A 99 -19.22 16.00 -2.96
CA GLN A 99 -20.37 15.49 -2.21
C GLN A 99 -20.17 15.61 -0.67
N LEU A 100 -18.98 16.01 -0.23
CA LEU A 100 -18.64 16.18 1.18
C LEU A 100 -18.68 17.66 1.59
N PRO A 101 -18.95 17.96 2.87
CA PRO A 101 -18.67 19.29 3.40
C PRO A 101 -17.16 19.58 3.35
N PRO A 102 -16.74 20.86 3.41
CA PRO A 102 -15.33 21.23 3.39
C PRO A 102 -14.49 20.45 4.39
N LEU A 103 -13.47 19.74 3.89
CA LEU A 103 -12.61 18.91 4.72
C LEU A 103 -11.54 19.76 5.41
N HIS A 104 -11.13 19.33 6.60
CA HIS A 104 -10.10 20.00 7.38
C HIS A 104 -8.78 20.03 6.60
N ARG A 105 -8.29 21.24 6.33
CA ARG A 105 -7.06 21.48 5.55
C ARG A 105 -7.08 20.84 4.16
N GLN A 106 -8.25 20.74 3.53
CA GLN A 106 -8.41 20.20 2.17
C GLN A 106 -7.45 20.83 1.16
N SER A 107 -7.20 22.14 1.26
CA SER A 107 -6.28 22.88 0.38
C SER A 107 -4.83 22.43 0.46
N LEU A 108 -4.42 21.70 1.51
CA LEU A 108 -3.08 21.13 1.63
C LEU A 108 -2.91 19.81 0.85
N TRP A 109 -4.00 19.25 0.31
CA TRP A 109 -4.00 18.01 -0.46
C TRP A 109 -4.20 18.33 -1.95
N PRO A 110 -3.12 18.61 -2.69
CA PRO A 110 -3.22 19.06 -4.07
C PRO A 110 -3.79 17.96 -4.96
N GLY A 111 -4.84 18.30 -5.71
CA GLY A 111 -5.50 17.35 -6.60
C GLY A 111 -6.40 16.35 -5.90
N LEU A 112 -6.72 16.52 -4.62
CA LEU A 112 -7.70 15.70 -3.90
C LEU A 112 -9.08 15.78 -4.58
N THR A 113 -9.51 14.67 -5.16
CA THR A 113 -10.77 14.55 -5.92
C THR A 113 -11.75 13.61 -5.26
N THR A 114 -11.28 12.55 -4.58
CA THR A 114 -12.15 11.52 -4.00
C THR A 114 -11.74 11.11 -2.60
N VAL A 115 -12.73 10.69 -1.81
CA VAL A 115 -12.55 9.94 -0.57
C VAL A 115 -13.07 8.52 -0.78
N VAL A 116 -12.39 7.55 -0.18
CA VAL A 116 -12.67 6.13 -0.38
C VAL A 116 -12.89 5.46 0.95
N MET A 117 -13.92 4.64 1.05
CA MET A 117 -14.12 3.68 2.14
C MET A 117 -13.96 2.27 1.59
N VAL A 118 -13.14 1.47 2.27
CA VAL A 118 -12.99 0.04 2.00
C VAL A 118 -13.45 -0.74 3.22
N ARG A 119 -14.49 -1.55 3.06
CA ARG A 119 -14.95 -2.50 4.07
C ARG A 119 -14.52 -3.90 3.66
N SER A 120 -13.74 -4.56 4.51
CA SER A 120 -13.32 -5.95 4.34
C SER A 120 -14.01 -6.81 5.40
N VAL A 121 -14.84 -7.75 4.96
CA VAL A 121 -15.50 -8.73 5.81
C VAL A 121 -14.87 -10.08 5.56
N ARG A 122 -14.26 -10.64 6.61
CA ARG A 122 -13.65 -11.97 6.61
C ARG A 122 -14.50 -12.91 7.43
N GLN A 123 -15.09 -13.91 6.78
CA GLN A 123 -15.91 -14.95 7.40
C GLN A 123 -15.13 -16.28 7.43
N LEU A 124 -14.95 -16.79 8.63
CA LEU A 124 -14.50 -18.14 8.94
C LEU A 124 -15.65 -18.90 9.61
N TRP A 125 -15.56 -20.23 9.66
CA TRP A 125 -16.59 -21.09 10.25
C TRP A 125 -16.99 -20.71 11.70
N ASN A 126 -16.09 -20.11 12.47
CA ASN A 126 -16.32 -19.73 13.87
C ASN A 126 -16.23 -18.21 14.13
N LYS A 127 -15.89 -17.40 13.13
CA LYS A 127 -15.58 -15.98 13.35
C LYS A 127 -15.81 -15.15 12.10
N THR A 128 -16.53 -14.05 12.27
CA THR A 128 -16.59 -12.96 11.29
C THR A 128 -15.81 -11.78 11.83
N THR A 129 -14.92 -11.22 11.01
CA THR A 129 -14.17 -10.00 11.33
C THR A 129 -14.44 -8.98 10.23
N THR A 130 -14.76 -7.75 10.64
CA THR A 130 -14.97 -6.63 9.72
C THR A 130 -13.90 -5.58 9.99
N GLU A 131 -13.28 -5.08 8.94
CA GLU A 131 -12.31 -3.99 9.01
C GLU A 131 -12.72 -2.90 8.02
N ILE A 132 -12.68 -1.65 8.46
CA ILE A 132 -12.97 -0.47 7.65
C ILE A 132 -11.69 0.34 7.54
N ARG A 133 -11.37 0.78 6.32
CA ARG A 133 -10.22 1.63 6.03
C ARG A 133 -10.65 2.77 5.13
N PHE A 134 -10.08 3.95 5.37
CA PHE A 134 -10.35 5.13 4.57
C PHE A 134 -9.12 5.53 3.76
N PHE A 135 -9.35 6.14 2.60
CA PHE A 135 -8.30 6.70 1.75
C PHE A 135 -8.74 8.05 1.20
N ILE A 136 -7.76 8.88 0.89
CA ILE A 136 -7.91 10.08 0.05
C ILE A 136 -7.19 9.83 -1.27
N SER A 137 -7.69 10.40 -2.36
CA SER A 137 -7.20 10.07 -3.69
C SER A 137 -7.33 11.26 -4.64
N SER A 138 -6.38 11.36 -5.58
CA SER A 138 -6.44 12.29 -6.71
C SER A 138 -7.10 11.70 -7.96
N LEU A 139 -7.53 10.43 -7.90
CA LEU A 139 -8.24 9.76 -8.97
C LEU A 139 -9.72 10.15 -9.01
N ALA A 140 -10.32 10.10 -10.21
CA ALA A 140 -11.76 10.21 -10.39
C ALA A 140 -12.52 9.06 -9.72
N ALA A 141 -13.81 9.26 -9.46
CA ALA A 141 -14.64 8.29 -8.75
C ALA A 141 -14.89 7.01 -9.59
N ASP A 142 -14.02 6.03 -9.39
CA ASP A 142 -14.08 4.70 -10.01
C ASP A 142 -13.69 3.64 -8.96
N ALA A 143 -14.69 2.99 -8.38
CA ALA A 143 -14.48 2.02 -7.31
C ALA A 143 -13.72 0.77 -7.75
N GLN A 144 -13.83 0.36 -9.02
CA GLN A 144 -13.08 -0.78 -9.52
C GLN A 144 -11.59 -0.44 -9.63
N LYS A 145 -11.25 0.71 -10.23
CA LYS A 145 -9.86 1.17 -10.33
C LYS A 145 -9.22 1.36 -8.95
N HIS A 146 -9.96 1.93 -8.00
CA HIS A 146 -9.48 2.04 -6.62
C HIS A 146 -9.27 0.67 -5.97
N ALA A 147 -10.16 -0.29 -6.18
CA ALA A 147 -10.01 -1.64 -5.67
C ALA A 147 -8.73 -2.31 -6.19
N GLU A 148 -8.42 -2.15 -7.48
CA GLU A 148 -7.21 -2.69 -8.11
C GLU A 148 -5.94 -2.05 -7.53
N VAL A 149 -5.91 -0.71 -7.44
CA VAL A 149 -4.77 0.05 -6.89
C VAL A 149 -4.52 -0.30 -5.43
N ILE A 150 -5.56 -0.25 -4.60
CA ILE A 150 -5.46 -0.55 -3.16
C ILE A 150 -5.03 -2.01 -2.96
N ARG A 151 -5.58 -2.96 -3.74
CA ARG A 151 -5.18 -4.36 -3.66
C ARG A 151 -3.72 -4.57 -4.06
N GLY A 152 -3.25 -3.88 -5.11
CA GLY A 152 -1.86 -3.90 -5.54
C GLY A 152 -0.90 -3.48 -4.41
N HIS A 153 -1.23 -2.38 -3.72
CA HIS A 153 -0.48 -1.91 -2.56
C HIS A 153 -0.33 -2.99 -1.48
N TRP A 154 -1.44 -3.60 -1.05
CA TRP A 154 -1.42 -4.66 -0.05
C TRP A 154 -0.70 -5.92 -0.51
N SER A 155 -0.74 -6.26 -1.80
CA SER A 155 -0.01 -7.42 -2.33
C SER A 155 1.51 -7.21 -2.26
N ILE A 156 1.99 -5.99 -2.49
CA ILE A 156 3.41 -5.64 -2.36
C ILE A 156 3.84 -5.73 -0.90
N GLU A 157 3.10 -5.07 -0.01
CA GLU A 157 3.40 -5.06 1.43
C GLU A 157 3.39 -6.47 2.01
N ASN A 158 2.29 -7.22 1.85
CA ASN A 158 2.18 -8.57 2.39
C ASN A 158 3.23 -9.54 1.81
N SER A 159 3.52 -9.43 0.51
CA SER A 159 4.54 -10.28 -0.12
C SER A 159 5.94 -9.95 0.37
N LEU A 160 6.30 -8.67 0.46
CA LEU A 160 7.64 -8.26 0.86
C LEU A 160 7.88 -8.51 2.35
N HIS A 161 6.97 -8.08 3.22
CA HIS A 161 7.11 -8.25 4.67
C HIS A 161 7.20 -9.73 5.05
N TRP A 162 6.27 -10.56 4.58
CA TRP A 162 6.33 -12.00 4.88
C TRP A 162 7.63 -12.65 4.42
N VAL A 163 8.14 -12.27 3.24
CA VAL A 163 9.42 -12.80 2.73
C VAL A 163 10.58 -12.33 3.62
N LEU A 164 10.62 -11.06 4.01
CA LEU A 164 11.67 -10.54 4.88
C LEU A 164 11.63 -11.22 6.26
N ASP A 165 10.46 -11.33 6.86
CA ASP A 165 10.27 -11.88 8.20
C ASP A 165 10.53 -13.39 8.23
N VAL A 166 9.89 -14.16 7.34
CA VAL A 166 9.91 -15.63 7.39
C VAL A 166 11.06 -16.21 6.57
N THR A 167 11.34 -15.65 5.40
CA THR A 167 12.45 -16.14 4.59
C THR A 167 13.74 -15.60 5.18
N PHE A 168 13.92 -14.29 5.30
CA PHE A 168 15.18 -13.66 5.74
C PHE A 168 15.36 -13.54 7.25
N ASN A 169 14.39 -14.01 8.05
CA ASN A 169 14.46 -14.03 9.51
C ASN A 169 14.79 -12.64 10.08
N GLU A 170 14.24 -11.61 9.47
CA GLU A 170 14.53 -10.21 9.78
C GLU A 170 14.19 -9.87 11.24
N ASP A 171 13.02 -10.30 11.72
CA ASP A 171 12.58 -10.10 13.11
C ASP A 171 13.51 -10.74 14.15
N ALA A 172 14.13 -11.88 13.83
CA ALA A 172 15.05 -12.55 14.74
C ALA A 172 16.47 -11.95 14.71
N SER A 173 16.74 -11.00 13.80
CA SER A 173 18.04 -10.35 13.66
C SER A 173 18.38 -9.52 14.90
N ARG A 174 19.49 -9.84 15.57
CA ARG A 174 19.95 -9.12 16.77
C ARG A 174 20.89 -7.94 16.47
N VAL A 175 21.14 -7.65 15.19
CA VAL A 175 22.02 -6.54 14.78
C VAL A 175 21.38 -5.21 15.17
N ARG A 176 21.99 -4.49 16.11
CA ARG A 176 21.51 -3.19 16.63
C ARG A 176 22.58 -2.08 16.65
N LEU A 177 23.78 -2.38 16.18
CA LEU A 177 24.92 -1.45 16.25
C LEU A 177 24.96 -0.52 15.03
N GLY A 178 25.05 0.80 15.28
CA GLY A 178 25.17 1.81 14.23
C GLY A 178 24.06 1.73 13.18
N HIS A 179 24.43 1.81 11.90
CA HIS A 179 23.53 1.65 10.75
C HIS A 179 23.33 0.17 10.33
N GLY A 180 23.77 -0.80 11.15
CA GLY A 180 23.77 -2.21 10.77
C GLY A 180 22.39 -2.78 10.47
N ALA A 181 21.36 -2.35 11.21
CA ALA A 181 19.98 -2.77 10.96
C ALA A 181 19.44 -2.23 9.62
N GLU A 182 19.68 -0.95 9.34
CA GLU A 182 19.23 -0.27 8.10
C GLU A 182 19.94 -0.85 6.87
N ASN A 183 21.27 -0.98 6.92
CA ASN A 183 22.07 -1.55 5.84
C ASN A 183 21.64 -2.98 5.51
N LEU A 184 21.40 -3.80 6.55
CA LEU A 184 20.98 -5.17 6.35
C LEU A 184 19.57 -5.27 5.78
N GLY A 185 18.65 -4.38 6.19
CA GLY A 185 17.32 -4.26 5.59
C GLY A 185 17.38 -3.94 4.10
N LEU A 186 18.24 -2.99 3.70
CA LEU A 186 18.48 -2.66 2.29
C LEU A 186 19.01 -3.85 1.49
N LEU A 187 20.04 -4.53 2.00
CA LEU A 187 20.64 -5.70 1.34
C LEU A 187 19.63 -6.86 1.19
N ARG A 188 18.77 -7.07 2.20
CA ARG A 188 17.71 -8.09 2.12
C ARG A 188 16.68 -7.74 1.05
N ARG A 189 16.24 -6.48 0.98
CA ARG A 189 15.30 -6.01 -0.05
C ARG A 189 15.89 -6.17 -1.45
N LEU A 190 17.14 -5.77 -1.64
CA LEU A 190 17.88 -5.99 -2.89
C LEU A 190 17.94 -7.48 -3.25
N SER A 191 18.35 -8.33 -2.30
CA SER A 191 18.37 -9.78 -2.51
C SER A 191 17.01 -10.35 -2.90
N VAL A 192 15.91 -9.90 -2.28
CA VAL A 192 14.55 -10.35 -2.63
C VAL A 192 14.20 -9.99 -4.07
N ASN A 193 14.50 -8.75 -4.49
CA ASN A 193 14.23 -8.30 -5.86
C ASN A 193 14.99 -9.15 -6.88
N LEU A 194 16.28 -9.40 -6.65
CA LEU A 194 17.10 -10.25 -7.52
C LEU A 194 16.57 -11.69 -7.61
N LEU A 195 16.20 -12.28 -6.46
CA LEU A 195 15.65 -13.64 -6.42
C LEU A 195 14.28 -13.75 -7.10
N LYS A 196 13.49 -12.67 -7.12
CA LYS A 196 12.21 -12.61 -7.84
C LYS A 196 12.39 -12.52 -9.35
N GLN A 197 13.47 -11.89 -9.83
CA GLN A 197 13.80 -11.78 -11.25
C GLN A 197 14.35 -13.09 -11.85
N GLU A 198 14.93 -13.96 -11.03
CA GLU A 198 15.38 -15.27 -11.50
C GLU A 198 14.16 -16.10 -11.99
N PRO A 199 14.16 -16.65 -13.20
CA PRO A 199 12.94 -17.15 -13.86
C PRO A 199 12.45 -18.53 -13.38
N SER A 200 13.22 -19.25 -12.56
CA SER A 200 12.82 -20.59 -12.14
C SER A 200 11.58 -20.58 -11.24
N LYS A 201 10.80 -21.67 -11.30
CA LYS A 201 9.60 -21.88 -10.47
C LYS A 201 9.92 -22.25 -9.00
N MET A 202 11.19 -22.17 -8.60
CA MET A 202 11.60 -22.46 -7.21
C MET A 202 11.02 -21.42 -6.25
N SER A 203 10.73 -21.82 -5.01
CA SER A 203 10.37 -20.87 -3.97
C SER A 203 11.55 -19.94 -3.64
N LEU A 204 11.27 -18.72 -3.15
CA LEU A 204 12.33 -17.78 -2.76
C LEU A 204 13.31 -18.38 -1.74
N LYS A 205 12.80 -19.21 -0.81
CA LYS A 205 13.62 -19.95 0.15
C LYS A 205 14.59 -20.91 -0.55
N MET A 206 14.12 -21.64 -1.56
CA MET A 206 14.95 -22.57 -2.33
C MET A 206 15.96 -21.85 -3.22
N LYS A 207 15.57 -20.76 -3.88
CA LYS A 207 16.50 -19.93 -4.67
C LYS A 207 17.63 -19.39 -3.79
N ARG A 208 17.29 -18.86 -2.61
CA ARG A 208 18.30 -18.38 -1.66
C ARG A 208 19.20 -19.50 -1.16
N TYR A 209 18.62 -20.64 -0.77
CA TYR A 209 19.40 -21.79 -0.30
C TYR A 209 20.36 -22.28 -1.40
N ARG A 210 19.90 -22.36 -2.65
CA ARG A 210 20.74 -22.71 -3.78
C ARG A 210 21.85 -21.68 -4.01
N ALA A 211 21.54 -20.38 -3.97
CA ALA A 211 22.54 -19.33 -4.09
C ALA A 211 23.61 -19.40 -2.98
N SER A 212 23.27 -19.88 -1.79
CA SER A 212 24.25 -20.11 -0.72
C SER A 212 25.14 -21.35 -0.89
N MET A 213 24.80 -22.24 -1.84
CA MET A 213 25.47 -23.52 -2.06
C MET A 213 26.15 -23.62 -3.43
N ASP A 214 25.78 -22.75 -4.37
CA ASP A 214 26.21 -22.76 -5.77
C ASP A 214 26.58 -21.34 -6.19
N ASP A 215 27.89 -21.05 -6.18
CA ASP A 215 28.44 -19.74 -6.52
C ASP A 215 28.10 -19.33 -7.95
N ASN A 216 28.02 -20.28 -8.90
CA ASN A 216 27.62 -19.98 -10.27
C ASN A 216 26.16 -19.52 -10.34
N PHE A 217 25.29 -20.15 -9.56
CA PHE A 217 23.89 -19.72 -9.45
C PHE A 217 23.76 -18.36 -8.76
N MET A 218 24.58 -18.07 -7.74
CA MET A 218 24.63 -16.76 -7.09
C MET A 218 25.09 -15.66 -8.06
N VAL A 219 26.19 -15.88 -8.78
CA VAL A 219 26.72 -14.94 -9.78
C VAL A 219 25.67 -14.68 -10.87
N LYS A 220 25.02 -15.73 -11.38
CA LYS A 220 23.92 -15.58 -12.35
C LYS A 220 22.79 -14.67 -11.85
N ILE A 221 22.41 -14.77 -10.57
CA ILE A 221 21.37 -13.92 -9.98
C ILE A 221 21.86 -12.46 -9.89
N LEU A 222 23.12 -12.23 -9.55
CA LEU A 222 23.71 -10.90 -9.48
C LEU A 222 23.87 -10.26 -10.86
N GLU A 223 24.32 -11.02 -11.87
CA GLU A 223 24.47 -10.57 -13.25
C GLU A 223 23.14 -10.18 -13.90
N ALA A 224 22.05 -10.85 -13.55
CA ALA A 224 20.71 -10.51 -14.04
C ALA A 224 20.26 -9.08 -13.66
N SER A 225 20.95 -8.41 -12.73
CA SER A 225 20.68 -7.01 -12.36
C SER A 225 21.54 -5.98 -13.08
N ALA A 226 22.54 -6.40 -13.83
CA ALA A 226 23.45 -5.53 -14.57
C ALA A 226 23.05 -5.36 -16.05
N VAL A 227 21.93 -5.96 -16.47
CA VAL A 227 21.39 -5.85 -17.82
C VAL A 227 20.18 -4.91 -17.76
N ASP A 228 20.41 -3.66 -18.15
CA ASP A 228 19.37 -2.66 -18.44
C ASP A 228 18.55 -3.03 -19.69
#